data_AF-A0A832F2S0-F1
#
_entry.id   AF-A0A832F2S0-F1
#
_cell.length_a   1.000
_cell.length_b   1.000
_cell.length_c   1.000
_cell.angle_alpha   90.00
_cell.angle_beta   90.00
_cell.angle_gamma   90.00
#
_symmetry.space_group_name_H-M   'P 1'
#
loop_
_entity.id
_entity.type
_entity.pdbx_description
1 polymer ?
#
loop_
_entity_poly.entity_id
_entity_poly.type
_entity_poly.pdbx_seq_one_letter_code
_entity_poly.pdbx_strand_id
1 'polypeptide(L)' 'MYTFEQHITVRLQFGAMEEPVEISVPLQALRYLDLHSERRLAPDGTVIYMHPQSPFDEELSRCPQACGAAAA' A
#
# COMPACT_ATOMS: atom_id res chain seq x y z
N MET A 1 -15.85 -26.86 15.49
CA MET A 1 -14.95 -26.94 14.32
C MET A 1 -14.03 -25.73 14.42
N TYR A 2 -12.74 -25.92 14.71
CA TYR A 2 -11.80 -24.79 14.83
C TYR A 2 -11.35 -24.38 13.44
N THR A 3 -11.68 -23.16 13.03
CA THR A 3 -11.20 -22.58 11.78
C THR A 3 -9.86 -21.95 12.09
N PHE A 4 -8.76 -22.62 11.72
CA PHE A 4 -7.44 -22.02 11.78
C PHE A 4 -7.32 -21.03 10.64
N GLU A 5 -7.32 -19.74 10.97
CA GLU A 5 -7.07 -18.69 10.00
C GLU A 5 -5.59 -18.75 9.64
N GLN A 6 -5.28 -19.17 8.41
CA GLN A 6 -3.90 -19.22 7.93
C GLN A 6 -3.45 -17.81 7.59
N HIS A 7 -2.32 -17.41 8.16
CA HIS A 7 -1.71 -16.12 7.90
C HIS A 7 -0.46 -16.28 7.03
N ILE A 8 -0.21 -15.28 6.19
CA ILE A 8 0.98 -15.15 5.35
C ILE A 8 1.61 -13.79 5.57
N THR A 9 2.94 -13.76 5.59
CA THR A 9 3.71 -12.53 5.70
C THR A 9 3.90 -11.91 4.31
N VAL A 10 3.56 -10.64 4.16
CA VAL A 10 3.68 -9.87 2.91
C VAL A 10 4.34 -8.52 3.17
N ARG A 11 4.97 -7.93 2.15
CA ARG A 11 5.49 -6.55 2.21
C ARG A 11 4.50 -5.60 1.54
N LEU A 12 4.04 -4.60 2.27
CA LEU A 12 3.17 -3.53 1.76
C LEU A 12 3.93 -2.21 1.75
N GLN A 13 3.89 -1.50 0.63
CA GLN A 13 4.32 -0.11 0.58
C GLN A 13 3.10 0.80 0.53
N PHE A 14 3.00 1.65 1.55
CA PHE A 14 2.05 2.76 1.59
C PHE A 14 2.70 3.98 0.93
N GLY A 15 1.94 4.73 0.11
CA GLY A 15 2.51 5.81 -0.71
C GLY A 15 3.27 6.90 0.06
N ALA A 16 2.91 7.14 1.33
CA ALA A 16 3.57 8.11 2.19
C ALA A 16 4.84 7.58 2.89
N MET A 17 5.22 6.31 2.65
CA MET A 17 6.33 5.65 3.33
C MET A 17 7.45 5.27 2.36
N GLU A 18 8.68 5.59 2.75
CA GLU A 18 9.88 5.25 1.98
C GLU A 18 10.13 3.73 1.97
N GLU A 19 9.89 3.05 3.09
CA GLU A 19 10.15 1.61 3.24
C GLU A 19 8.87 0.75 3.25
N PRO A 20 8.86 -0.40 2.53
CA PRO A 20 7.78 -1.37 2.63
C PRO A 20 7.77 -2.07 4.00
N VAL A 21 6.60 -2.12 4.62
CA VAL A 21 6.40 -2.76 5.92
C VAL A 21 5.98 -4.21 5.75
N GLU A 22 6.55 -5.07 6.58
CA GLU A 22 6.21 -6.47 6.66
C GLU A 22 4.99 -6.67 7.56
N ILE A 23 3.91 -7.24 7.02
CA ILE A 23 2.69 -7.51 7.77
C ILE A 23 2.22 -8.95 7.59
N SER A 24 1.63 -9.51 8.65
CA SER A 24 0.98 -10.82 8.61
C SER A 24 -0.51 -10.64 8.31
N VAL A 25 -0.96 -11.16 7.17
CA VAL A 25 -2.37 -11.07 6.72
C VAL A 25 -3.01 -12.44 6.60
N PRO A 26 -4.34 -12.55 6.80
CA PRO A 26 -5.06 -13.77 6.47
C PRO A 26 -4.89 -14.14 5.00
N LEU A 27 -4.83 -15.43 4.68
CA LEU A 27 -4.71 -15.92 3.30
C LEU A 27 -5.85 -15.41 2.40
N GLN A 28 -7.03 -15.16 2.97
CA GLN A 28 -8.15 -14.57 2.24
C GLN A 28 -7.88 -13.12 1.82
N ALA A 29 -7.20 -12.35 2.67
CA ALA A 29 -6.80 -10.98 2.36
C ALA A 29 -5.72 -10.93 1.26
N LEU A 30 -4.91 -11.99 1.11
CA LEU A 30 -3.94 -12.09 0.00
C LEU A 30 -4.65 -12.04 -1.37
N ARG A 31 -5.78 -12.73 -1.52
CA ARG A 31 -6.57 -12.68 -2.77
C ARG A 31 -7.09 -11.29 -3.07
N TYR A 32 -7.48 -10.55 -2.03
CA TYR A 32 -7.92 -9.17 -2.18
C TYR A 32 -6.76 -8.27 -2.65
N LEU A 33 -5.60 -8.37 -2.01
CA LEU A 33 -4.39 -7.65 -2.42
C LEU A 33 -4.00 -7.97 -3.86
N ASP A 34 -4.07 -9.24 -4.26
CA ASP A 34 -3.77 -9.67 -5.62
C ASP A 34 -4.67 -9.02 -6.69
N LEU A 35 -5.93 -8.75 -6.36
CA LEU A 35 -6.91 -8.17 -7.29
C LEU A 35 -6.90 -6.63 -7.30
N HIS A 36 -6.57 -6.02 -6.17
CA HIS A 36 -6.79 -4.59 -5.92
C HIS A 36 -5.49 -3.81 -5.66
N SER A 37 -4.32 -4.43 -5.78
CA SER A 37 -3.03 -3.78 -5.56
C SER A 37 -2.09 -4.00 -6.73
N GLU A 38 -1.20 -3.03 -6.94
CA GLU A 38 -0.06 -3.20 -7.83
C GLU A 38 1.01 -4.06 -7.15
N ARG A 39 1.78 -4.79 -7.95
CA ARG A 39 2.82 -5.70 -7.46
C ARG A 39 4.16 -5.31 -8.06
N ARG A 40 5.15 -5.17 -7.20
CA ARG A 40 6.54 -4.95 -7.58
C ARG A 40 7.41 -6.05 -7.00
N LEU A 41 8.31 -6.58 -7.81
CA LEU A 41 9.32 -7.54 -7.38
C LEU A 41 10.54 -6.77 -6.88
N ALA A 42 10.94 -7.06 -5.65
CA ALA A 42 12.20 -6.58 -5.10
C ALA A 42 13.38 -7.42 -5.64
N PRO A 43 14.62 -6.92 -5.56
CA PRO A 43 15.81 -7.60 -6.12
C PRO A 43 16.13 -8.96 -5.48
N ASP A 44 15.65 -9.18 -4.26
CA ASP A 44 15.73 -10.42 -3.50
C ASP A 44 14.64 -11.45 -3.88
N GLY A 45 13.73 -11.10 -4.80
CA GLY A 45 12.60 -11.92 -5.22
C GLY A 45 11.33 -11.72 -4.37
N THR A 46 11.35 -10.80 -3.40
CA THR A 46 10.18 -10.54 -2.56
C THR A 46 9.10 -9.76 -3.32
N VAL A 47 7.83 -10.15 -3.16
CA VAL A 47 6.69 -9.41 -3.74
C VAL A 47 6.28 -8.29 -2.78
N ILE A 48 6.27 -7.07 -3.29
CA ILE A 48 5.80 -5.87 -2.59
C ILE A 48 4.46 -5.46 -3.21
N TYR A 49 3.42 -5.40 -2.38
CA TYR A 49 2.11 -4.88 -2.74
C TYR A 49 2.07 -3.38 -2.53
N MET A 50 1.53 -2.66 -3.52
CA MET A 50 1.45 -1.21 -3.54
C MET A 50 0.01 -0.78 -3.79
N HIS A 51 -0.39 0.34 -3.18
CA HIS A 51 -1.66 0.96 -3.54
C HIS A 51 -1.62 1.35 -5.03
N PRO A 52 -2.66 1.04 -5.82
CA PRO A 52 -2.71 1.47 -7.21
C PRO A 52 -2.63 2.98 -7.24
N GLN A 53 -1.70 3.54 -8.01
CA GLN A 53 -1.64 4.99 -8.14
C GLN A 53 -2.79 5.44 -9.03
N SER A 54 -3.81 6.07 -8.45
CA SER A 54 -4.83 6.74 -9.24
C SER A 54 -4.18 7.98 -9.87
N PRO A 55 -4.44 8.31 -11.14
CA PRO A 55 -3.97 9.56 -11.73
C PRO A 55 -4.44 10.80 -10.96
N PHE A 56 -5.47 10.67 -10.11
CA PHE A 56 -5.96 11.72 -9.23
C PHE A 56 -5.13 11.93 -7.94
N ASP A 57 -4.28 10.97 -7.53
CA ASP A 57 -3.38 11.14 -6.38
C ASP A 57 -2.21 12.08 -6.70
N GLU A 58 -1.85 12.19 -7.98
CA GLU A 58 -0.81 13.12 -8.43
C GLU A 58 -1.24 14.58 -8.23
N GLU A 59 -2.53 14.91 -8.41
CA GLU A 59 -3.07 16.26 -8.17
C GLU A 59 -3.08 16.66 -6.69
N LEU A 60 -3.35 15.72 -5.76
CA LEU A 60 -3.28 16.02 -4.32
C LEU A 60 -1.84 16.27 -3.85
N SER A 61 -0.89 15.53 -4.41
CA SER A 61 0.55 15.69 -4.15
C SER A 61 1.11 16.99 -4.74
N ARG A 62 0.45 17.54 -5.77
CA ARG A 62 0.82 18.77 -6.47
C ARG A 62 0.15 20.03 -5.93
N CYS A 63 -0.45 20.00 -4.75
CA CYS A 63 -0.85 21.20 -4.03
C CYS A 63 0.25 21.64 -3.04
N PRO A 64 1.32 22.35 -3.49
CA PRO A 64 2.22 23.02 -2.56
C PRO A 64 1.46 24.17 -1.89
N GLN A 65 1.22 24.04 -0.59
CA GLN A 65 1.18 25.17 0.38
C GLN A 65 0.39 26.45 0.01
N ALA A 66 -0.66 26.40 -0.82
CA ALA A 66 -1.41 27.60 -1.22
C ALA A 66 -2.70 27.86 -0.41
N CYS A 67 -2.88 27.22 0.76
CA CYS A 67 -4.14 27.33 1.54
C CYS A 67 -3.96 27.74 3.01
N GLY A 68 -2.96 28.60 3.32
CA GLY A 68 -2.70 28.97 4.72
C GLY A 68 -2.09 30.35 5.01
N ALA A 69 -2.05 31.28 4.05
CA ALA A 69 -1.51 32.63 4.31
C ALA A 69 -2.31 33.73 3.59
N ALA A 70 -3.62 33.78 3.86
CA ALA A 70 -4.45 34.94 3.52
C ALA A 70 -5.60 35.05 4.52
N ALA A 71 -5.30 35.45 5.77
CA ALA A 71 -6.22 36.15 6.67
C ALA A 71 -5.58 36.38 8.06
N ALA A 72 -4.84 37.48 8.20
CA ALA A 72 -4.83 38.33 9.41
C ALA A 72 -4.02 39.60 9.10
#